data_AF-A0A831ZEI2-F1
#
_entry.id   AF-A0A831ZEI2-F1
#
_cell.length_a   1.000
_cell.length_b   1.000
_cell.length_c   1.000
_cell.angle_alpha   90.00
_cell.angle_beta   90.00
_cell.angle_gamma   90.00
#
_symmetry.space_group_name_H-M   'P 1'
#
loop_
_entity.id
_entity.type
_entity.pdbx_description
1 polymer ?
#
loop_
_entity_poly.entity_id
_entity_poly.type
_entity_poly.pdbx_seq_one_letter_code
_entity_poly.pdbx_strand_id
1 'polypeptide(L)'
;MSNSALSTDLVIAQTRKWVKTVVIGEHFCPFASQVFDAQSIRYHVVASQQLEACLQALIAESQKLDETQTIETTLLVYPQGFA
;
A
#
# COMPACT_ATOMS: atom_id res chain seq x y z
N MET A 1 13.74 -21.66 -11.82
CA MET A 1 13.72 -20.21 -11.49
C MET A 1 13.06 -20.08 -10.14
N SER A 2 13.86 -19.86 -9.10
CA SER A 2 13.42 -19.82 -7.70
C SER A 2 12.59 -18.56 -7.47
N ASN A 3 11.27 -18.72 -7.39
CA ASN A 3 10.34 -17.68 -7.01
C ASN A 3 10.56 -17.39 -5.51
N SER A 4 11.45 -16.46 -5.17
CA SER A 4 11.60 -16.04 -3.78
C SER A 4 10.32 -15.30 -3.41
N ALA A 5 9.51 -15.88 -2.52
CA ALA A 5 8.40 -15.16 -1.92
C ALA A 5 8.95 -13.86 -1.30
N LEU A 6 8.59 -12.71 -1.87
CA LEU A 6 8.95 -11.41 -1.30
C LEU A 6 8.33 -11.33 0.09
N SER A 7 9.13 -11.01 1.11
CA SER A 7 8.57 -10.81 2.44
C SER A 7 7.70 -9.55 2.45
N THR A 8 6.59 -9.60 3.17
CA THR A 8 5.68 -8.46 3.35
C THR A 8 6.45 -7.21 3.81
N ASP A 9 7.37 -7.36 4.76
CA ASP A 9 8.18 -6.25 5.28
C ASP A 9 9.07 -5.61 4.20
N LEU A 10 9.65 -6.43 3.31
CA LEU A 10 10.48 -5.93 2.22
C LEU A 10 9.62 -5.14 1.22
N VAL A 11 8.45 -5.66 0.86
CA VAL A 11 7.50 -4.96 -0.02
C VAL A 11 7.11 -3.62 0.58
N ILE A 12 6.71 -3.59 1.86
CA ILE A 12 6.32 -2.36 2.54
C ILE A 12 7.49 -1.36 2.57
N ALA A 13 8.70 -1.82 2.91
CA ALA A 13 9.88 -0.95 2.95
C ALA A 13 10.19 -0.34 1.57
N GLN A 14 10.10 -1.13 0.50
CA GLN A 14 10.33 -0.68 -0.87
C GLN A 14 9.23 0.29 -1.33
N THR A 15 7.96 -0.02 -1.10
CA THR A 15 6.84 0.87 -1.43
C THR A 15 6.94 2.19 -0.66
N ARG A 16 7.25 2.15 0.63
CA ARG A 16 7.45 3.35 1.45
C ARG A 16 8.59 4.21 0.92
N LYS A 17 9.72 3.59 0.51
CA LYS A 17 10.83 4.31 -0.12
C LYS A 17 10.40 4.97 -1.42
N TRP A 18 9.65 4.25 -2.27
CA TRP A 18 9.13 4.79 -3.54
C TRP A 18 8.19 5.99 -3.32
N VAL A 19 7.28 5.93 -2.33
CA VAL A 19 6.44 7.08 -1.98
C VAL A 19 7.31 8.28 -1.62
N LYS A 20 8.32 8.09 -0.78
CA LYS A 20 9.22 9.17 -0.34
C LYS A 20 10.02 9.77 -1.50
N THR A 21 10.65 8.94 -2.32
CA THR A 21 11.62 9.42 -3.32
C THR A 21 11.00 9.80 -4.64
N VAL A 22 9.87 9.18 -5.02
CA VAL A 22 9.22 9.40 -6.31
C VAL A 22 7.96 10.23 -6.14
N VAL A 23 6.98 9.75 -5.35
CA VAL A 23 5.68 10.46 -5.23
C VAL A 23 5.86 11.83 -4.60
N ILE A 24 6.60 11.91 -3.49
CA ILE A 24 6.89 13.16 -2.78
C ILE A 24 8.09 13.86 -3.42
N GLY A 25 9.19 13.13 -3.65
CA GLY A 25 10.44 13.70 -4.18
C GLY A 25 10.31 14.35 -5.56
N GLU A 26 9.51 13.78 -6.46
CA GLU A 26 9.26 14.33 -7.80
C GLU A 26 7.95 15.14 -7.86
N HIS A 27 7.36 15.48 -6.71
CA HIS A 27 6.17 16.32 -6.60
C HIS A 27 4.93 15.83 -7.39
N PHE A 28 4.73 14.50 -7.51
CA PHE A 28 3.58 13.94 -8.22
C PHE A 28 2.25 14.10 -7.47
N CYS A 29 2.29 14.12 -6.15
CA CYS A 29 1.10 14.33 -5.33
C CYS A 29 1.36 15.44 -4.30
N PRO A 30 0.60 16.55 -4.35
CA PRO A 30 0.78 17.65 -3.40
C PRO A 30 0.32 17.29 -1.98
N PHE A 31 -0.40 16.18 -1.80
CA PHE A 31 -0.99 15.78 -0.52
C PHE A 31 -0.23 14.66 0.20
N ALA A 32 0.72 14.00 -0.49
CA ALA A 32 1.35 12.78 0.03
C ALA A 32 2.34 13.04 1.18
N SER A 33 3.00 14.20 1.21
CA SER A 33 3.99 14.51 2.26
C SER A 33 3.35 14.58 3.64
N GLN A 34 2.19 15.22 3.77
CA GLN A 34 1.48 15.38 5.04
C GLN A 34 1.18 14.02 5.68
N VAL A 35 0.52 13.11 4.94
CA VAL A 35 0.16 11.78 5.45
C VAL A 35 1.39 10.88 5.68
N PHE A 36 2.45 11.05 4.90
CA PHE A 36 3.70 10.31 5.08
C PHE A 36 4.43 10.73 6.37
N ASP A 37 4.53 12.03 6.63
CA ASP A 37 5.20 12.59 7.81
C ASP A 37 4.38 12.33 9.08
N ALA A 38 3.05 12.40 8.98
CA ALA A 38 2.13 12.03 10.06
C ALA A 38 2.10 10.52 10.36
N GLN A 39 2.77 9.69 9.55
CA GLN A 39 2.74 8.23 9.64
C GLN A 39 1.31 7.66 9.57
N SER A 40 0.39 8.37 8.90
CA SER A 40 -1.02 8.00 8.74
C SER A 40 -1.29 7.19 7.46
N ILE A 41 -0.23 6.74 6.78
CA ILE A 41 -0.32 5.78 5.65
C ILE A 41 -0.30 4.35 6.19
N ARG A 42 -1.35 3.59 5.89
CA ARG A 42 -1.38 2.14 6.06
C ARG A 42 -0.90 1.45 4.78
N TYR A 43 -0.02 0.45 4.93
CA TYR A 43 0.42 -0.40 3.82
C TYR A 43 -0.19 -1.79 4.00
N HIS A 44 -0.99 -2.24 3.03
CA HIS A 44 -1.59 -3.57 3.04
C HIS A 44 -1.10 -4.38 1.83
N VAL A 45 -0.39 -5.48 2.08
CA VAL A 45 0.15 -6.35 1.03
C VAL A 45 -0.79 -7.54 0.86
N VAL A 46 -1.30 -7.72 -0.36
CA VAL A 46 -2.17 -8.84 -0.72
C VAL A 46 -1.34 -9.90 -1.42
N ALA A 47 -1.25 -11.09 -0.83
CA ALA A 47 -0.49 -12.22 -1.36
C ALA A 47 -1.27 -13.08 -2.38
N SER A 48 -2.52 -12.72 -2.67
CA SER A 48 -3.37 -13.43 -3.62
C SER A 48 -3.37 -12.73 -4.98
N GLN A 49 -3.41 -13.51 -6.05
CA GLN A 49 -3.70 -13.04 -7.41
C GLN A 49 -5.16 -13.28 -7.82
N GLN A 50 -5.96 -13.97 -6.98
CA GLN A 50 -7.37 -14.21 -7.29
C GLN A 50 -8.15 -12.90 -7.22
N LEU A 51 -8.83 -12.55 -8.30
CA LEU A 51 -9.58 -11.29 -8.42
C LEU A 51 -10.54 -11.07 -7.26
N GLU A 52 -11.32 -12.10 -6.87
CA GLU A 52 -12.25 -12.00 -5.76
C GLU A 52 -11.56 -11.63 -4.44
N ALA A 53 -10.44 -12.27 -4.12
CA ALA A 53 -9.67 -11.97 -2.91
C ALA A 53 -9.09 -10.54 -2.95
N CYS A 54 -8.66 -10.07 -4.13
CA CYS A 54 -8.16 -8.71 -4.30
C CYS A 54 -9.29 -7.68 -4.11
N LEU A 55 -10.47 -7.92 -4.68
CA LEU A 55 -11.64 -7.06 -4.50
C LEU A 55 -12.12 -7.04 -3.04
N GLN A 56 -12.10 -8.19 -2.37
CA GLN A 56 -12.40 -8.25 -0.93
C GLN A 56 -11.40 -7.42 -0.12
N ALA A 57 -10.10 -7.49 -0.43
CA ALA A 57 -9.08 -6.69 0.23
C ALA A 57 -9.30 -5.18 0.00
N LEU A 58 -9.69 -4.78 -1.21
CA LEU A 58 -10.03 -3.39 -1.52
C LEU A 58 -11.21 -2.87 -0.69
N ILE A 59 -12.29 -3.66 -0.60
CA ILE A 59 -13.47 -3.29 0.19
C ILE A 59 -13.11 -3.21 1.68
N ALA A 60 -12.38 -4.20 2.18
CA ALA A 60 -11.96 -4.24 3.59
C ALA A 60 -11.09 -3.03 3.98
N GLU A 61 -10.15 -2.63 3.11
CA GLU A 61 -9.30 -1.47 3.38
C GLU A 61 -10.06 -0.14 3.22
N SER A 62 -11.08 -0.08 2.37
CA SER A 62 -12.00 1.08 2.31
C SER A 62 -12.78 1.23 3.62
N GLN A 63 -13.37 0.13 4.11
CA GLN A 63 -14.06 0.11 5.42
C GLN A 63 -13.11 0.48 6.56
N LYS A 64 -11.85 0.02 6.49
CA LYS A 64 -10.84 0.34 7.49
C LYS A 64 -10.56 1.84 7.60
N LEU A 65 -10.55 2.54 6.47
CA LEU A 65 -10.39 3.99 6.41
C LEU A 65 -11.57 4.71 7.07
N ASP A 66 -12.80 4.23 6.84
CA ASP A 66 -13.99 4.80 7.48
C ASP A 66 -13.99 4.62 9.01
N GLU A 67 -13.50 3.46 9.47
CA GLU A 67 -13.54 3.09 10.89
C GLU A 67 -12.36 3.64 11.71
N THR A 68 -11.23 3.96 11.07
CA THR A 68 -9.96 4.22 11.77
C THR A 68 -9.42 5.61 11.45
N GLN A 69 -9.75 6.60 12.29
CA GLN A 69 -9.35 8.00 12.10
C GLN A 69 -7.84 8.25 12.05
N THR A 70 -7.02 7.34 12.60
CA THR A 70 -5.55 7.48 12.55
C THR A 70 -4.95 7.08 11.21
N ILE A 71 -5.75 6.51 10.30
CA ILE A 71 -5.33 6.13 8.95
C ILE A 71 -6.00 7.11 7.98
N GLU A 72 -5.19 7.95 7.33
CA GLU A 72 -5.68 8.90 6.34
C GLU A 72 -5.62 8.32 4.92
N THR A 73 -4.77 7.33 4.68
CA THR A 73 -4.60 6.72 3.36
C THR A 73 -4.14 5.28 3.49
N THR A 74 -4.73 4.37 2.70
CA THR A 74 -4.21 3.01 2.52
C THR A 74 -3.52 2.89 1.16
N LEU A 75 -2.31 2.35 1.15
CA LEU A 75 -1.65 1.82 -0.03
C LEU A 75 -1.83 0.30 -0.06
N LEU A 76 -2.73 -0.15 -0.94
CA LEU A 76 -3.01 -1.55 -1.21
C LEU A 76 -2.05 -2.06 -2.29
N VAL A 77 -1.20 -3.02 -1.93
CA VAL A 77 -0.09 -3.48 -2.77
C VAL A 77 -0.32 -4.92 -3.20
N TYR A 78 -0.32 -5.15 -4.52
CA TYR A 78 -0.41 -6.47 -5.14
C TYR A 78 0.95 -6.82 -5.78
N PRO A 79 1.90 -7.43 -5.06
CA PRO A 79 3.27 -7.58 -5.55
C PRO A 79 3.36 -8.51 -6.76
N GLN A 80 2.41 -9.42 -6.91
CA GLN A 80 2.31 -10.35 -8.03
C GLN A 80 1.20 -9.95 -9.03
N GLY A 81 0.55 -8.80 -8.84
CA GLY A 81 -0.65 -8.40 -9.61
C GLY A 81 -1.90 -9.22 -9.25
N PHE A 82 -2.93 -9.11 -10.08
CA PHE A 82 -4.16 -9.90 -10.02
C PHE A 82 -4.44 -10.51 -11.40
N ALA A 83 -5.15 -11.65 -11.41
CA ALA A 83 -5.49 -12.42 -12.61
C ALA A 83 -6.88 -12.05 -13.16
#